data_AF-A0A972RSW3-F1
#
_entry.id   AF-A0A972RSW3-F1
#
_cell.length_a   1.000
_cell.length_b   1.000
_cell.length_c   1.000
_cell.angle_alpha   90.00
_cell.angle_beta   90.00
_cell.angle_gamma   90.00
#
_symmetry.space_group_name_H-M   'P 1'
#
loop_
_entity.id
_entity.type
_entity.pdbx_description
1 polymer ?
#
loop_
_entity_poly.entity_id
_entity_poly.type
_entity_poly.pdbx_seq_one_letter_code
_entity_poly.pdbx_strand_id
1 'polypeptide(L)'
;PTATPLPVTPFTVTWPTWTPTPLPVPALGEIAYAAVHIIRPGPGSRVVSPLPLHMRVQTKDDVKTMLVELLGEDGRLLYRELFRPPRDRLAYPGIPYRFDIPFEIRAESEWARLQVRLRDSFQRPVFQQAVPLVLLRHGYPDFVAQEVYESGIVIQEPIMDEPVFDGTLVVRGFAKMETGVVEVLVYNQDARVLYARTASLGPANPEGYAPFEVKIKYDLARPTKVRVVVQEHGQRIPGVMYLNSVVVWLVP
;
A
#
# COMPACT_ATOMS: atom_id res chain seq x y z
N PRO A 1 -49.05 -61.97 -20.15
CA PRO A 1 -48.43 -60.73 -20.69
C PRO A 1 -47.46 -60.19 -19.65
N THR A 2 -46.16 -60.32 -19.91
CA THR A 2 -45.08 -59.91 -19.00
C THR A 2 -44.73 -58.44 -19.28
N ALA A 3 -44.79 -57.58 -18.27
CA ALA A 3 -44.44 -56.17 -18.40
C ALA A 3 -42.91 -56.01 -18.44
N THR A 4 -42.40 -55.42 -19.52
CA THR A 4 -40.98 -55.06 -19.67
C THR A 4 -40.68 -53.82 -18.81
N PRO A 5 -39.64 -53.83 -17.95
CA PRO A 5 -39.24 -52.63 -17.20
C PRO A 5 -38.57 -51.61 -18.13
N LEU A 6 -38.90 -50.33 -17.96
CA LEU A 6 -38.33 -49.21 -18.71
C LEU A 6 -36.88 -48.93 -18.25
N PRO A 7 -36.01 -48.44 -19.16
CA PRO A 7 -34.62 -48.18 -18.85
C PRO A 7 -34.47 -46.98 -17.89
N VAL A 8 -33.64 -47.15 -16.86
CA VAL A 8 -33.25 -46.07 -15.94
C VAL A 8 -32.03 -45.36 -16.52
N THR A 9 -32.16 -44.09 -16.86
CA THR A 9 -31.03 -43.25 -17.26
C THR A 9 -30.22 -42.82 -16.02
N PRO A 10 -28.88 -43.01 -16.01
CA PRO A 10 -28.05 -42.47 -14.93
C PRO A 10 -27.98 -40.94 -15.05
N PHE A 11 -28.32 -40.22 -13.99
CA PHE A 11 -28.07 -38.79 -13.90
C PHE A 11 -26.63 -38.58 -13.41
N THR A 12 -25.82 -37.91 -14.22
CA THR A 12 -24.47 -37.52 -13.83
C THR A 12 -24.56 -36.21 -13.07
N VAL A 13 -24.25 -36.23 -11.77
CA VAL A 13 -24.17 -35.02 -10.94
C VAL A 13 -22.85 -34.32 -11.27
N THR A 14 -22.89 -33.27 -12.09
CA THR A 14 -21.75 -32.37 -12.25
C THR A 14 -21.74 -31.39 -11.08
N TRP A 15 -20.85 -31.62 -10.12
CA TRP A 15 -20.56 -30.64 -9.07
C TRP A 15 -20.04 -29.36 -9.73
N PRO A 16 -20.56 -28.17 -9.37
CA PRO A 16 -20.00 -26.92 -9.87
C PRO A 16 -18.56 -26.81 -9.40
N THR A 17 -17.62 -26.84 -10.35
CA THR A 17 -16.23 -26.47 -10.12
C THR A 17 -16.25 -24.98 -9.75
N TRP A 18 -15.80 -24.64 -8.54
CA TRP A 18 -15.63 -23.25 -8.13
C TRP A 18 -14.55 -22.60 -9.00
N THR A 19 -14.96 -21.96 -10.08
CA THR A 19 -14.09 -21.05 -10.82
C THR A 19 -14.03 -19.76 -10.01
N PRO A 20 -12.86 -19.30 -9.53
CA PRO A 20 -12.77 -17.98 -8.91
C PRO A 20 -13.22 -16.96 -9.95
N THR A 21 -14.33 -16.28 -9.68
CA THR A 21 -14.80 -15.18 -10.53
C THR A 21 -13.71 -14.12 -10.55
N PRO A 22 -13.17 -13.73 -11.73
CA PRO A 22 -12.22 -12.63 -11.79
C PRO A 22 -12.90 -11.38 -11.22
N LEU A 23 -12.31 -10.80 -10.18
CA LEU A 23 -12.77 -9.55 -9.60
C LEU A 23 -12.72 -8.46 -10.70
N PRO A 24 -13.74 -7.60 -10.82
CA PRO A 24 -13.66 -6.47 -11.72
C PRO A 24 -12.44 -5.62 -11.36
N VAL A 25 -11.56 -5.46 -12.34
CA VAL A 25 -10.36 -4.64 -12.23
C VAL A 25 -10.83 -3.17 -12.23
N PRO A 26 -10.40 -2.34 -11.26
CA PRO A 26 -10.76 -0.94 -11.25
C PRO A 26 -10.23 -0.29 -12.53
N ALA A 27 -11.07 0.50 -13.19
CA ALA A 27 -10.58 1.36 -14.26
C ALA A 27 -9.56 2.36 -13.69
N LEU A 28 -8.63 2.85 -14.51
CA LEU A 28 -7.59 3.82 -14.12
C LEU A 28 -8.15 5.09 -13.39
N GLY A 29 -9.45 5.38 -13.52
CA GLY A 29 -10.15 6.42 -12.78
C GLY A 29 -10.70 6.04 -11.39
N GLU A 30 -10.74 4.75 -11.04
CA GLU A 30 -11.13 4.21 -9.72
C GLU A 30 -9.92 3.95 -8.81
N ILE A 31 -8.69 4.03 -9.34
CA ILE A 31 -7.48 3.95 -8.54
C ILE A 31 -7.39 5.21 -7.69
N ALA A 32 -7.53 5.06 -6.38
CA ALA A 32 -7.43 6.17 -5.44
C ALA A 32 -6.08 6.88 -5.58
N TYR A 33 -6.12 8.21 -5.71
CA TYR A 33 -4.93 9.06 -5.69
C TYR A 33 -4.07 8.75 -4.45
N ALA A 34 -2.76 8.62 -4.66
CA ALA A 34 -1.81 8.41 -3.57
C ALA A 34 -1.82 9.60 -2.60
N ALA A 35 -1.87 9.33 -1.29
CA ALA A 35 -1.80 10.38 -0.27
C ALA A 35 -0.47 11.17 -0.32
N VAL A 36 0.60 10.51 -0.79
CA VAL A 36 1.85 11.18 -1.18
C VAL A 36 2.17 10.72 -2.59
N HIS A 37 2.37 11.66 -3.50
CA HIS A 37 2.87 11.39 -4.84
C HIS A 37 4.25 12.00 -5.03
N ILE A 38 5.27 11.15 -5.14
CA ILE A 38 6.64 11.57 -5.45
C ILE A 38 6.76 11.71 -6.96
N ILE A 39 6.79 12.96 -7.43
CA ILE A 39 6.87 13.28 -8.87
C ILE A 39 8.30 13.09 -9.38
N ARG A 40 9.28 13.47 -8.55
CA ARG A 40 10.71 13.37 -8.84
C ARG A 40 11.49 13.22 -7.54
N PRO A 41 12.44 12.29 -7.43
CA PRO A 41 12.82 11.31 -8.44
C PRO A 41 11.81 10.17 -8.57
N GLY A 42 11.70 9.57 -9.76
CA GLY A 42 10.98 8.33 -10.01
C GLY A 42 11.86 7.09 -9.86
N PRO A 43 11.28 5.87 -9.88
CA PRO A 43 12.01 4.62 -9.72
C PRO A 43 13.18 4.47 -10.70
N GLY A 44 14.34 4.04 -10.20
CA GLY A 44 15.54 3.80 -11.00
C GLY A 44 16.35 5.05 -11.37
N SER A 45 15.91 6.24 -10.94
CA SER A 45 16.68 7.48 -11.15
C SER A 45 18.09 7.36 -10.55
N ARG A 46 19.07 7.92 -11.27
CA ARG A 46 20.46 8.06 -10.82
C ARG A 46 20.67 9.49 -10.35
N VAL A 47 21.06 9.69 -9.10
CA VAL A 47 21.02 11.00 -8.48
C VAL A 47 22.34 11.33 -7.79
N VAL A 48 22.75 12.59 -7.87
CA VAL A 48 23.90 13.16 -7.13
C VAL A 48 23.39 14.09 -6.04
N SER A 49 24.23 14.37 -5.05
CA SER A 49 23.90 15.30 -3.97
C SER A 49 24.05 16.76 -4.44
N PRO A 50 23.11 17.66 -4.11
CA PRO A 50 21.84 17.39 -3.42
C PRO A 50 20.79 16.72 -4.32
N LEU A 51 19.98 15.83 -3.75
CA LEU A 51 18.85 15.19 -4.42
C LEU A 51 17.61 16.12 -4.41
N PRO A 52 17.13 16.61 -5.56
CA PRO A 52 15.89 17.38 -5.60
C PRO A 52 14.67 16.47 -5.43
N LEU A 53 13.92 16.67 -4.35
CA LEU A 53 12.65 15.99 -4.11
C LEU A 53 11.48 16.91 -4.45
N HIS A 54 10.69 16.51 -5.43
CA HIS A 54 9.40 17.11 -5.76
C HIS A 54 8.29 16.10 -5.46
N MET A 55 7.38 16.47 -4.57
CA MET A 55 6.22 15.64 -4.26
C MET A 55 4.97 16.48 -4.06
N ARG A 56 3.82 15.84 -4.13
CA ARG A 56 2.55 16.39 -3.65
C ARG A 56 2.03 15.55 -2.52
N VAL A 57 1.48 16.22 -1.52
CA VAL A 57 0.97 15.58 -0.32
C VAL A 57 -0.48 15.98 -0.17
N GLN A 58 -1.34 14.98 -0.10
CA GLN A 58 -2.74 15.10 0.27
C GLN A 58 -2.96 14.31 1.55
N THR A 59 -3.26 15.00 2.64
CA THR A 59 -3.43 14.35 3.93
C THR A 59 -4.89 14.07 4.24
N LYS A 60 -5.14 12.87 4.76
CA LYS A 60 -6.39 12.52 5.44
C LYS A 60 -6.47 13.24 6.80
N ASP A 61 -7.69 13.38 7.33
CA ASP A 61 -8.02 14.22 8.50
C ASP A 61 -7.20 13.98 9.77
N ASP A 62 -6.62 12.79 9.93
CA ASP A 62 -5.95 12.40 11.16
C ASP A 62 -4.42 12.31 11.07
N VAL A 63 -3.83 12.59 9.90
CA VAL A 63 -2.36 12.64 9.75
C VAL A 63 -1.77 13.78 10.60
N LYS A 64 -0.76 13.46 11.40
CA LYS A 64 -0.05 14.43 12.26
C LYS A 64 1.41 14.63 11.90
N THR A 65 2.05 13.59 11.37
CA THR A 65 3.48 13.63 11.06
C THR A 65 3.75 13.04 9.69
N MET A 66 4.61 13.72 8.94
CA MET A 66 5.18 13.24 7.69
C MET A 66 6.69 13.12 7.87
N LEU A 67 7.23 11.94 7.63
CA LEU A 67 8.66 11.66 7.76
C LEU A 67 9.23 11.33 6.38
N VAL A 68 10.27 12.05 5.97
CA VAL A 68 11.01 11.79 4.73
C VAL A 68 12.38 11.24 5.09
N GLU A 69 12.73 10.11 4.48
CA GLU A 69 14.00 9.43 4.75
C GLU A 69 14.66 8.97 3.45
N LEU A 70 15.99 9.04 3.44
CA LEU A 70 16.82 8.39 2.43
C LEU A 70 17.63 7.30 3.13
N LEU A 71 17.48 6.07 2.64
CA LEU A 71 18.18 4.90 3.15
C LEU A 71 19.19 4.42 2.10
N GLY A 72 20.39 4.04 2.55
CA GLY A 72 21.39 3.36 1.73
C GLY A 72 21.04 1.88 1.47
N GLU A 73 21.90 1.20 0.71
CA GLU A 73 21.68 -0.19 0.27
C GLU A 73 21.65 -1.16 1.45
N ASP A 74 22.45 -0.87 2.47
CA ASP A 74 22.55 -1.60 3.74
C ASP A 74 21.44 -1.23 4.75
N GLY A 75 20.49 -0.37 4.36
CA GLY A 75 19.45 0.15 5.24
C GLY A 75 19.92 1.27 6.18
N ARG A 76 21.17 1.75 6.04
CA ARG A 76 21.69 2.90 6.79
C ARG A 76 20.89 4.16 6.49
N LEU A 77 20.60 4.93 7.51
CA LEU A 77 19.95 6.24 7.36
C LEU A 77 20.95 7.27 6.84
N LEU A 78 20.72 7.78 5.63
CA LEU A 78 21.51 8.85 5.01
C LEU A 78 20.89 10.23 5.24
N TYR A 79 19.55 10.30 5.28
CA TYR A 79 18.81 11.53 5.53
C TYR A 79 17.53 11.23 6.30
N ARG A 80 17.11 12.17 7.16
CA ARG A 80 15.82 12.13 7.85
C ARG A 80 15.33 13.53 8.16
N GLU A 81 14.10 13.82 7.76
CA GLU A 81 13.42 15.05 8.12
C GLU A 81 11.96 14.81 8.49
N LEU A 82 11.54 15.46 9.57
CA LEU A 82 10.18 15.37 10.10
C LEU A 82 9.43 16.66 9.79
N PHE A 83 8.37 16.53 9.02
CA PHE A 83 7.47 17.62 8.66
C PHE A 83 6.14 17.50 9.40
N ARG A 84 5.54 18.66 9.64
CA ARG A 84 4.09 18.73 9.91
C ARG A 84 3.39 18.78 8.56
N PRO A 85 2.50 17.81 8.26
CA PRO A 85 1.74 17.85 7.03
C PRO A 85 0.86 19.11 6.99
N PRO A 86 0.48 19.56 5.79
CA PRO A 86 -0.38 20.71 5.68
C PRO A 86 -1.77 20.37 6.21
N ARG A 87 -2.47 21.36 6.77
CA ARG A 87 -3.82 21.17 7.31
C ARG A 87 -4.91 21.31 6.25
N ASP A 88 -4.55 21.71 5.04
CA ASP A 88 -5.51 21.96 3.97
C ASP A 88 -5.93 20.64 3.31
N ARG A 89 -7.18 20.29 3.55
CA ARG A 89 -7.81 19.00 3.22
C ARG A 89 -8.31 18.93 1.78
N LEU A 90 -8.45 20.08 1.13
CA LEU A 90 -9.18 20.24 -0.14
C LEU A 90 -8.30 20.70 -1.29
N ALA A 91 -7.00 20.90 -1.05
CA ALA A 91 -6.05 21.19 -2.12
C ALA A 91 -5.98 19.97 -3.05
N TYR A 92 -6.71 19.98 -4.16
CA TYR A 92 -6.52 19.07 -5.28
C TYR A 92 -5.54 19.70 -6.27
N PRO A 93 -4.52 18.98 -6.78
CA PRO A 93 -4.17 17.57 -6.57
C PRO A 93 -3.11 17.36 -5.46
N GLY A 94 -3.30 17.94 -4.28
CA GLY A 94 -2.37 17.93 -3.15
C GLY A 94 -1.50 19.18 -3.06
N ILE A 95 -0.84 19.41 -1.92
CA ILE A 95 0.07 20.55 -1.71
C ILE A 95 1.47 20.18 -2.21
N PRO A 96 2.10 21.02 -3.04
CA PRO A 96 3.46 20.76 -3.53
C PRO A 96 4.50 20.97 -2.42
N TYR A 97 5.42 20.02 -2.30
CA TYR A 97 6.63 20.11 -1.49
C TYR A 97 7.84 20.00 -2.42
N ARG A 98 8.79 20.92 -2.25
CA ARG A 98 10.06 20.94 -2.99
C ARG A 98 11.18 21.28 -2.03
N PHE A 99 12.16 20.40 -1.93
CA PHE A 99 13.37 20.64 -1.17
C PHE A 99 14.49 19.71 -1.63
N ASP A 100 15.70 20.07 -1.25
CA ASP A 100 16.93 19.38 -1.60
C ASP A 100 17.38 18.49 -0.44
N ILE A 101 17.66 17.22 -0.74
CA ILE A 101 18.12 16.24 0.23
C ILE A 101 19.64 16.11 0.09
N PRO A 102 20.44 16.65 1.02
CA PRO A 102 21.87 16.38 1.05
C PRO A 102 22.13 14.94 1.46
N PHE A 103 23.06 14.29 0.77
CA PHE A 103 23.56 12.97 1.15
C PHE A 103 25.04 12.82 0.80
N GLU A 104 25.68 11.81 1.39
CA GLU A 104 27.05 11.40 1.09
C GLU A 104 27.11 9.87 1.07
N ILE A 105 27.80 9.31 0.07
CA ILE A 105 28.06 7.87 -0.07
C ILE A 105 29.56 7.61 -0.12
N ARG A 106 29.98 6.41 0.31
CA ARG A 106 31.40 6.02 0.35
C ARG A 106 31.89 5.44 -0.97
N ALA A 107 31.02 4.70 -1.65
CA ALA A 107 31.30 4.09 -2.94
C ALA A 107 31.03 5.09 -4.08
N GLU A 108 31.50 4.79 -5.29
CA GLU A 108 31.21 5.60 -6.49
C GLU A 108 29.70 5.60 -6.82
N SER A 109 29.02 4.50 -6.52
CA SER A 109 27.56 4.37 -6.60
C SER A 109 27.02 3.42 -5.54
N GLU A 110 25.80 3.68 -5.06
CA GLU A 110 25.11 2.86 -4.05
C GLU A 110 23.61 2.78 -4.39
N TRP A 111 22.94 1.64 -4.16
CA TRP A 111 21.48 1.62 -4.21
C TRP A 111 20.90 2.35 -3.01
N ALA A 112 19.72 2.95 -3.17
CA ALA A 112 19.05 3.63 -2.09
C ALA A 112 17.53 3.54 -2.18
N ARG A 113 16.88 3.84 -1.07
CA ARG A 113 15.43 3.99 -0.99
C ARG A 113 15.09 5.36 -0.41
N LEU A 114 14.46 6.20 -1.23
CA LEU A 114 13.76 7.37 -0.74
C LEU A 114 12.37 6.93 -0.28
N GLN A 115 11.96 7.28 0.93
CA GLN A 115 10.64 6.93 1.45
C GLN A 115 9.98 8.09 2.19
N VAL A 116 8.67 8.18 2.04
CA VAL A 116 7.82 9.13 2.74
C VAL A 116 6.79 8.36 3.55
N ARG A 117 6.70 8.65 4.85
CA ARG A 117 5.83 7.96 5.81
C ARG A 117 4.88 8.93 6.46
N LEU A 118 3.58 8.61 6.48
CA LEU A 118 2.56 9.36 7.19
C LEU A 118 2.09 8.58 8.42
N ARG A 119 1.95 9.28 9.57
CA ARG A 119 1.35 8.72 10.78
C ARG A 119 0.26 9.61 11.34
N ASP A 120 -0.70 8.99 12.01
CA ASP A 120 -1.80 9.70 12.66
C ASP A 120 -1.44 10.17 14.09
N SER A 121 -2.40 10.78 14.78
CA SER A 121 -2.24 11.25 16.16
C SER A 121 -1.92 10.15 17.18
N PHE A 122 -2.28 8.91 16.87
CA PHE A 122 -2.00 7.74 17.67
C PHE A 122 -0.67 7.07 17.27
N GLN A 123 0.12 7.71 16.39
CA GLN A 123 1.35 7.15 15.83
C GLN A 123 1.14 5.88 14.99
N ARG A 124 -0.07 5.61 14.50
CA ARG A 124 -0.35 4.46 13.62
C ARG A 124 0.05 4.79 12.18
N PRO A 125 0.52 3.80 11.39
CA PRO A 125 0.87 4.02 9.99
C PRO A 125 -0.37 4.41 9.17
N VAL A 126 -0.32 5.52 8.44
CA VAL A 126 -1.43 5.96 7.57
C VAL A 126 -1.14 5.62 6.11
N PHE A 127 0.06 5.98 5.65
CA PHE A 127 0.48 5.79 4.27
C PHE A 127 2.00 5.72 4.21
N GLN A 128 2.53 4.96 3.26
CA GLN A 128 3.94 4.97 2.92
C GLN A 128 4.10 4.74 1.41
N GLN A 129 4.99 5.52 0.83
CA GLN A 129 5.48 5.30 -0.52
C GLN A 129 6.99 5.42 -0.52
N ALA A 130 7.64 4.48 -1.21
CA ALA A 130 9.07 4.46 -1.39
C ALA A 130 9.43 4.33 -2.87
N VAL A 131 10.57 4.93 -3.21
CA VAL A 131 11.12 4.95 -4.56
C VAL A 131 12.55 4.41 -4.49
N PRO A 132 12.88 3.35 -5.25
CA PRO A 132 14.25 2.87 -5.36
C PRO A 132 15.07 3.81 -6.26
N LEU A 133 16.27 4.13 -5.83
CA LEU A 133 17.20 5.06 -6.49
C LEU A 133 18.59 4.45 -6.59
N VAL A 134 19.41 5.02 -7.47
CA VAL A 134 20.86 4.82 -7.47
C VAL A 134 21.52 6.15 -7.11
N LEU A 135 22.22 6.18 -5.99
CA LEU A 135 23.02 7.33 -5.58
C LEU A 135 24.37 7.27 -6.28
N LEU A 136 24.82 8.41 -6.79
CA LEU A 136 26.12 8.60 -7.40
C LEU A 136 26.92 9.58 -6.56
N ARG A 137 28.20 9.29 -6.37
CA ARG A 137 29.11 10.18 -5.63
C ARG A 137 29.42 11.44 -6.44
N HIS A 138 29.64 11.24 -7.74
CA HIS A 138 29.97 12.27 -8.72
C HIS A 138 29.30 11.95 -10.07
N GLY A 139 29.27 12.94 -10.97
CA GLY A 139 28.72 12.79 -12.32
C GLY A 139 27.46 13.61 -12.54
N TYR A 140 26.67 13.21 -13.54
CA TYR A 140 25.44 13.90 -13.90
C TYR A 140 24.24 13.06 -13.45
N PRO A 141 23.25 13.67 -12.78
CA PRO A 141 22.04 12.95 -12.42
C PRO A 141 21.18 12.67 -13.67
N ASP A 142 20.53 11.52 -13.65
CA ASP A 142 19.57 11.07 -14.66
C ASP A 142 18.24 10.76 -13.96
N PHE A 143 17.25 11.60 -14.20
CA PHE A 143 15.98 11.55 -13.49
C PHE A 143 14.90 10.91 -14.35
N VAL A 144 14.28 9.88 -13.80
CA VAL A 144 13.01 9.36 -14.28
C VAL A 144 11.90 10.20 -13.61
N ALA A 145 11.00 10.77 -14.39
CA ALA A 145 9.81 11.43 -13.85
C ALA A 145 8.69 10.41 -13.65
N GLN A 146 7.93 10.56 -12.57
CA GLN A 146 6.70 9.80 -12.36
C GLN A 146 5.50 10.72 -12.62
N GLU A 147 4.82 10.51 -13.73
CA GLU A 147 3.72 11.37 -14.17
C GLU A 147 2.38 10.98 -13.54
N VAL A 148 2.20 9.72 -13.14
CA VAL A 148 0.92 9.17 -12.69
C VAL A 148 0.85 9.02 -11.16
N TYR A 149 -0.20 9.62 -10.58
CA TYR A 149 -0.51 9.68 -9.15
C TYR A 149 -1.11 8.37 -8.61
N GLU A 150 -0.42 7.26 -8.80
CA GLU A 150 -0.93 5.94 -8.45
C GLU A 150 -0.47 5.47 -7.07
N SER A 151 -1.41 5.08 -6.22
CA SER A 151 -1.11 4.43 -4.94
C SER A 151 -0.68 2.99 -5.16
N GLY A 152 0.49 2.60 -4.65
CA GLY A 152 0.96 1.21 -4.76
C GLY A 152 0.04 0.18 -4.08
N ILE A 153 -0.85 0.62 -3.17
CA ILE A 153 -1.90 -0.22 -2.57
C ILE A 153 -3.22 0.53 -2.59
N VAL A 154 -4.27 -0.12 -3.09
CA VAL A 154 -5.66 0.33 -3.08
C VAL A 154 -6.46 -0.62 -2.21
N ILE A 155 -7.11 -0.09 -1.18
CA ILE A 155 -8.02 -0.86 -0.32
C ILE A 155 -9.44 -0.56 -0.78
N GLN A 156 -10.17 -1.60 -1.20
CA GLN A 156 -11.57 -1.50 -1.60
C GLN A 156 -12.50 -1.84 -0.45
N GLU A 157 -12.17 -2.89 0.30
CA GLU A 157 -12.82 -3.17 1.57
C GLU A 157 -11.76 -3.36 2.67
N PRO A 158 -12.05 -2.88 3.88
CA PRO A 158 -13.30 -2.24 4.27
C PRO A 158 -13.39 -0.76 3.85
N ILE A 159 -14.61 -0.23 3.77
CA ILE A 159 -14.84 1.19 3.44
C ILE A 159 -14.55 2.05 4.67
N MET A 160 -13.98 3.24 4.44
CA MET A 160 -13.55 4.15 5.50
C MET A 160 -14.72 4.58 6.40
N ASP A 161 -14.48 4.54 7.72
CA ASP A 161 -15.40 4.87 8.81
C ASP A 161 -16.69 4.02 8.86
N GLU A 162 -16.80 2.96 8.06
CA GLU A 162 -17.93 2.03 8.14
C GLU A 162 -17.80 1.04 9.31
N PRO A 163 -18.94 0.61 9.89
CA PRO A 163 -18.98 -0.48 10.85
C PRO A 163 -18.87 -1.83 10.15
N VAL A 164 -18.06 -2.72 10.72
CA VAL A 164 -17.92 -4.12 10.36
C VAL A 164 -18.54 -4.95 11.48
N PHE A 165 -19.43 -5.87 11.11
CA PHE A 165 -20.18 -6.75 12.03
C PHE A 165 -19.73 -8.22 11.90
N ASP A 166 -20.40 -9.11 12.63
CA ASP A 166 -20.34 -10.57 12.47
C ASP A 166 -18.97 -11.21 12.77
N GLY A 167 -18.10 -10.54 13.54
CA GLY A 167 -16.82 -11.10 13.98
C GLY A 167 -15.83 -11.41 12.86
N THR A 168 -16.07 -10.94 11.62
CA THR A 168 -15.19 -11.18 10.47
C THR A 168 -14.93 -9.89 9.71
N LEU A 169 -13.67 -9.47 9.67
CA LEU A 169 -13.19 -8.38 8.84
C LEU A 169 -12.68 -8.93 7.51
N VAL A 170 -13.33 -8.55 6.41
CA VAL A 170 -12.83 -8.81 5.06
C VAL A 170 -11.97 -7.63 4.63
N VAL A 171 -10.75 -7.91 4.18
CA VAL A 171 -9.84 -6.91 3.62
C VAL A 171 -9.48 -7.32 2.22
N ARG A 172 -9.88 -6.52 1.23
CA ARG A 172 -9.60 -6.80 -0.19
C ARG A 172 -9.27 -5.53 -0.95
N GLY A 173 -8.54 -5.70 -2.03
CA GLY A 173 -8.14 -4.59 -2.89
C GLY A 173 -7.07 -5.02 -3.88
N PHE A 174 -6.24 -4.07 -4.27
CA PHE A 174 -5.19 -4.25 -5.27
C PHE A 174 -3.84 -3.71 -4.77
N ALA A 175 -2.76 -4.36 -5.15
CA ALA A 175 -1.40 -3.86 -4.89
C ALA A 175 -0.54 -3.97 -6.14
N LYS A 176 0.38 -3.03 -6.34
CA LYS A 176 1.47 -3.19 -7.29
C LYS A 176 2.31 -4.37 -6.86
N MET A 177 2.58 -5.30 -7.76
CA MET A 177 3.21 -6.56 -7.39
C MET A 177 4.74 -6.44 -7.37
N GLU A 178 5.34 -6.35 -6.18
CA GLU A 178 6.80 -6.46 -6.02
C GLU A 178 7.26 -7.79 -5.41
N THR A 179 6.46 -8.37 -4.50
CA THR A 179 6.82 -9.60 -3.77
C THR A 179 5.82 -10.74 -3.94
N GLY A 180 4.63 -10.44 -4.47
CA GLY A 180 3.54 -11.41 -4.61
C GLY A 180 2.74 -11.65 -3.32
N VAL A 181 3.04 -10.95 -2.22
CA VAL A 181 2.30 -11.02 -0.96
C VAL A 181 2.13 -9.65 -0.33
N VAL A 182 1.02 -9.44 0.38
CA VAL A 182 0.81 -8.27 1.24
C VAL A 182 0.56 -8.70 2.68
N GLU A 183 0.98 -7.87 3.62
CA GLU A 183 0.67 -8.02 5.03
C GLU A 183 -0.48 -7.08 5.42
N VAL A 184 -1.46 -7.62 6.13
CA VAL A 184 -2.61 -6.89 6.66
C VAL A 184 -2.51 -6.87 8.17
N LEU A 185 -2.43 -5.67 8.73
CA LEU A 185 -2.30 -5.40 10.16
C LEU A 185 -3.47 -4.55 10.66
N VAL A 186 -4.03 -4.90 11.81
CA VAL A 186 -5.13 -4.16 12.43
C VAL A 186 -4.64 -3.53 13.72
N TYR A 187 -4.56 -2.20 13.75
CA TYR A 187 -4.05 -1.42 14.88
C TYR A 187 -5.19 -0.85 15.75
N ASN A 188 -5.07 -0.97 17.07
CA ASN A 188 -5.89 -0.20 18.01
C ASN A 188 -5.37 1.25 18.17
N GLN A 189 -6.04 2.07 18.97
CA GLN A 189 -5.62 3.46 19.24
C GLN A 189 -4.35 3.60 20.08
N ASP A 190 -3.86 2.54 20.73
CA ASP A 190 -2.57 2.53 21.42
C ASP A 190 -1.40 2.16 20.50
N ALA A 191 -1.64 2.14 19.18
CA ALA A 191 -0.72 1.65 18.15
C ALA A 191 -0.26 0.20 18.33
N ARG A 192 -1.05 -0.62 19.03
CA ARG A 192 -0.82 -2.07 19.14
C ARG A 192 -1.51 -2.80 18.02
N VAL A 193 -0.83 -3.78 17.43
CA VAL A 193 -1.42 -4.71 16.47
C VAL A 193 -2.31 -5.69 17.21
N LEU A 194 -3.61 -5.67 16.92
CA LEU A 194 -4.58 -6.64 17.42
C LEU A 194 -4.60 -7.91 16.58
N TYR A 195 -4.50 -7.74 15.25
CA TYR A 195 -4.57 -8.83 14.29
C TYR A 195 -3.55 -8.62 13.17
N ALA A 196 -2.98 -9.72 12.69
CA ALA A 196 -2.04 -9.74 11.57
C ALA A 196 -2.32 -10.96 10.68
N ARG A 197 -2.36 -10.76 9.36
CA ARG A 197 -2.48 -11.82 8.36
C ARG A 197 -1.73 -11.45 7.09
N THR A 198 -1.32 -12.46 6.33
CA THR A 198 -0.77 -12.29 4.99
C THR A 198 -1.80 -12.69 3.94
N ALA A 199 -1.80 -12.01 2.81
CA ALA A 199 -2.58 -12.38 1.63
C ALA A 199 -1.63 -12.56 0.44
N SER A 200 -1.84 -13.62 -0.33
CA SER A 200 -1.18 -13.77 -1.62
C SER A 200 -1.84 -12.86 -2.66
N LEU A 201 -1.03 -12.29 -3.54
CA LEU A 201 -1.50 -11.54 -4.68
C LEU A 201 -1.91 -12.50 -5.81
N GLY A 202 -3.03 -12.20 -6.46
CA GLY A 202 -3.48 -12.88 -7.67
C GLY A 202 -2.66 -12.48 -8.90
N PRO A 203 -3.11 -12.85 -10.11
CA PRO A 203 -2.46 -12.39 -11.34
C PRO A 203 -2.61 -10.87 -11.49
N ALA A 204 -1.49 -10.21 -11.83
CA ALA A 204 -1.49 -8.77 -12.10
C ALA A 204 -2.21 -8.43 -13.42
N ASN A 205 -2.87 -7.28 -13.45
CA ASN A 205 -3.42 -6.68 -14.65
C ASN A 205 -2.30 -6.03 -15.51
N PRO A 206 -2.60 -5.55 -16.73
CA PRO A 206 -1.60 -4.87 -17.58
C PRO A 206 -0.98 -3.60 -16.97
N GLU A 207 -1.62 -3.01 -15.97
CA GLU A 207 -1.14 -1.83 -15.23
C GLU A 207 -0.23 -2.20 -14.03
N GLY A 208 -0.01 -3.50 -13.80
CA GLY A 208 0.87 -4.02 -12.74
C GLY A 208 0.20 -4.21 -11.37
N TYR A 209 -1.12 -4.07 -11.28
CA TYR A 209 -1.89 -4.29 -10.04
C TYR A 209 -2.43 -5.71 -9.97
N ALA A 210 -2.17 -6.38 -8.85
CA ALA A 210 -2.70 -7.70 -8.53
C ALA A 210 -3.74 -7.62 -7.40
N PRO A 211 -4.86 -8.36 -7.48
CA PRO A 211 -5.86 -8.38 -6.43
C PRO A 211 -5.37 -9.17 -5.21
N PHE A 212 -5.84 -8.78 -4.02
CA PHE A 212 -5.70 -9.57 -2.78
C PHE A 212 -7.02 -9.62 -2.02
N GLU A 213 -7.23 -10.69 -1.25
CA GLU A 213 -8.31 -10.81 -0.27
C GLU A 213 -7.82 -11.59 0.95
N VAL A 214 -8.22 -11.15 2.14
CA VAL A 214 -8.03 -11.90 3.38
C VAL A 214 -9.20 -11.69 4.33
N LYS A 215 -9.54 -12.73 5.08
CA LYS A 215 -10.58 -12.70 6.12
C LYS A 215 -9.93 -12.84 7.49
N ILE A 216 -10.19 -11.87 8.37
CA ILE A 216 -9.65 -11.79 9.72
C ILE A 216 -10.81 -11.95 10.69
N LYS A 217 -10.84 -13.07 11.41
CA LYS A 217 -11.79 -13.22 12.52
C LYS A 217 -11.37 -12.34 13.68
N TYR A 218 -12.31 -11.62 14.28
CA TYR A 218 -12.11 -10.80 15.46
C TYR A 218 -13.13 -11.14 16.54
N ASP A 219 -12.72 -10.98 17.79
CA ASP A 219 -13.57 -11.14 18.96
C ASP A 219 -13.28 -9.96 19.88
N LEU A 220 -14.30 -9.11 20.07
CA LEU A 220 -14.19 -7.87 20.82
C LEU A 220 -15.39 -7.75 21.75
N ALA A 221 -15.18 -7.27 22.97
CA ALA A 221 -16.27 -7.08 23.92
C ALA A 221 -17.08 -5.80 23.67
N ARG A 222 -16.54 -4.85 22.90
CA ARG A 222 -17.12 -3.51 22.69
C ARG A 222 -16.76 -2.98 21.29
N PRO A 223 -17.59 -2.09 20.71
CA PRO A 223 -17.25 -1.39 19.48
C PRO A 223 -15.88 -0.71 19.60
N THR A 224 -14.97 -1.03 18.68
CA THR A 224 -13.58 -0.56 18.73
C THR A 224 -13.18 0.07 17.40
N LYS A 225 -12.71 1.32 17.45
CA LYS A 225 -12.17 2.00 16.26
C LYS A 225 -10.74 1.52 15.99
N VAL A 226 -10.52 0.89 14.85
CA VAL A 226 -9.22 0.33 14.45
C VAL A 226 -8.75 0.92 13.14
N ARG A 227 -7.44 0.83 12.90
CA ARG A 227 -6.84 1.14 11.60
C ARG A 227 -6.39 -0.15 10.93
N VAL A 228 -6.97 -0.44 9.77
CA VAL A 228 -6.56 -1.55 8.90
C VAL A 228 -5.48 -1.03 7.98
N VAL A 229 -4.29 -1.62 8.08
CA VAL A 229 -3.10 -1.28 7.32
C VAL A 229 -2.81 -2.44 6.39
N VAL A 230 -2.61 -2.15 5.11
CA VAL A 230 -2.10 -3.11 4.13
C VAL A 230 -0.74 -2.60 3.69
N GLN A 231 0.28 -3.46 3.77
CA GLN A 231 1.65 -3.10 3.42
C GLN A 231 2.32 -4.19 2.60
N GLU A 232 3.23 -3.77 1.73
CA GLU A 232 4.13 -4.63 0.98
C GLU A 232 5.57 -4.23 1.27
N HIS A 233 6.45 -5.24 1.38
CA HIS A 233 7.86 -5.05 1.67
C HIS A 233 8.70 -5.11 0.38
N GLY A 234 9.82 -4.40 0.33
CA GLY A 234 10.76 -4.48 -0.79
C GLY A 234 11.67 -5.71 -0.68
N GLN A 235 12.06 -6.28 -1.83
CA GLN A 235 13.01 -7.39 -1.89
C GLN A 235 14.46 -6.93 -1.68
N ARG A 236 14.88 -5.85 -2.35
CA ARG A 236 16.30 -5.44 -2.42
C ARG A 236 16.77 -4.72 -1.16
N ILE A 237 16.06 -3.66 -0.76
CA ILE A 237 16.31 -2.95 0.48
C ILE A 237 15.16 -3.33 1.43
N PRO A 238 15.43 -4.07 2.52
CA PRO A 238 14.38 -4.52 3.44
C PRO A 238 13.53 -3.37 3.98
N GLY A 239 12.23 -3.60 4.14
CA GLY A 239 11.28 -2.64 4.69
C GLY A 239 10.12 -2.34 3.74
N VAL A 240 9.17 -1.54 4.22
CA VAL A 240 7.91 -1.27 3.52
C VAL A 240 8.14 -0.41 2.27
N MET A 241 7.65 -0.86 1.12
CA MET A 241 7.66 -0.11 -0.14
C MET A 241 6.37 0.69 -0.31
N TYR A 242 5.26 0.01 -0.11
CA TYR A 242 3.92 0.57 -0.22
C TYR A 242 3.15 0.27 1.06
N LEU A 243 2.42 1.25 1.56
CA LEU A 243 1.47 1.10 2.64
C LEU A 243 0.29 2.02 2.39
N ASN A 244 -0.90 1.47 2.53
CA ASN A 244 -2.11 2.25 2.62
C ASN A 244 -2.96 1.76 3.80
N SER A 245 -3.88 2.61 4.26
CA SER A 245 -4.73 2.25 5.37
C SER A 245 -6.08 2.96 5.36
N VAL A 246 -7.01 2.31 6.04
CA VAL A 246 -8.37 2.78 6.29
C VAL A 246 -8.70 2.60 7.76
N VAL A 247 -9.59 3.44 8.27
CA VAL A 247 -10.06 3.38 9.64
C VAL A 247 -11.49 2.86 9.61
N VAL A 248 -11.82 1.93 10.51
CA VAL A 248 -13.15 1.30 10.58
C VAL A 248 -13.56 1.05 12.02
N TRP A 249 -14.83 0.76 12.23
CA TRP A 249 -15.36 0.29 13.50
C TRP A 249 -15.54 -1.23 13.46
N LEU A 250 -14.90 -1.96 14.37
CA LEU A 250 -15.21 -3.36 14.59
C LEU A 250 -16.27 -3.46 15.68
N VAL A 251 -17.41 -4.06 15.37
CA VAL A 251 -18.57 -4.18 16.25
C VAL A 251 -18.76 -5.65 16.63
N PRO A 252 -18.94 -5.98 17.93
CA PRO A 252 -19.19 -7.35 18.38
C PRO A 252 -20.39 -8.01 17.71
#